data_AF-A0A2K9BZQ6-F1
#
_entry.id   AF-A0A2K9BZQ6-F1
#
_cell.length_a   1.000
_cell.length_b   1.000
_cell.length_c   1.000
_cell.angle_alpha   90.00
_cell.angle_beta   90.00
_cell.angle_gamma   90.00
#
_symmetry.space_group_name_H-M   'P 1'
#
loop_
_entity.id
_entity.type
_entity.pdbx_description
1 polymer ?
#
loop_
_entity_poly.entity_id
_entity_poly.type
_entity_poly.pdbx_seq_one_letter_code
_entity_poly.pdbx_strand_id
1 'polypeptide(L)' 'MSQHLPALWVAELDDVAALTDDPEGRAAVLEVMALAAHRRKEVDADQLADMLELAEAARLYGLEAGQLCSP' A
#
# COMPACT_ATOMS: atom_id res chain seq x y z
N MET A 1 13.64 3.55 15.79
CA MET A 1 13.07 3.88 14.47
C MET A 1 13.90 3.16 13.41
N SER A 2 13.54 1.92 13.10
CA SER A 2 14.14 1.17 12.01
C SER A 2 13.02 0.90 11.01
N GLN A 3 12.55 1.95 10.35
CA GLN A 3 11.39 1.92 9.44
C GLN A 3 11.75 1.27 8.08
N HIS A 4 12.43 0.12 8.10
CA HIS A 4 12.72 -0.59 6.85
C HIS A 4 11.52 -1.47 6.52
N LEU A 5 10.56 -0.88 5.81
CA LEU A 5 9.51 -1.64 5.14
C LEU A 5 10.10 -2.47 4.00
N PRO A 6 9.47 -3.60 3.61
CA PRO A 6 9.95 -4.41 2.51
C PRO A 6 10.05 -3.59 1.21
N ALA A 7 11.23 -3.58 0.58
CA ALA A 7 11.47 -2.75 -0.61
C ALA A 7 10.50 -3.03 -1.77
N LEU A 8 10.11 -4.30 -1.95
CA LEU A 8 9.10 -4.66 -2.95
C LEU A 8 7.74 -4.04 -2.63
N TRP A 9 7.34 -4.02 -1.35
CA TRP A 9 6.08 -3.41 -0.94
C TRP A 9 6.09 -1.89 -1.17
N VAL A 10 7.21 -1.22 -0.86
CA VAL A 10 7.39 0.20 -1.13
C VAL A 10 7.33 0.50 -2.64
N ALA A 11 7.94 -0.34 -3.48
CA ALA A 11 7.88 -0.17 -4.93
C ALA A 11 6.44 -0.25 -5.48
N GLU A 12 5.60 -1.13 -4.93
CA GLU A 12 4.18 -1.22 -5.31
C GLU A 12 3.36 -0.01 -4.82
N LEU A 13 3.74 0.58 -3.68
CA LEU A 13 3.15 1.81 -3.13
C LEU A 13 3.57 3.05 -3.93
N ASP A 14 4.82 3.10 -4.39
CA ASP A 14 5.37 4.21 -5.19
C ASP A 14 4.84 4.21 -6.63
N ASP A 15 4.19 3.13 -7.09
CA ASP A 15 3.53 3.07 -8.39
C ASP A 15 2.18 3.81 -8.37
N VAL A 16 2.28 5.13 -8.32
CA VAL A 16 1.14 6.06 -8.32
C VAL A 16 0.24 5.88 -9.56
N ALA A 17 0.82 5.49 -10.69
CA ALA A 17 0.08 5.26 -11.92
C ALA A 17 -0.83 4.03 -11.76
N ALA A 18 -0.30 2.90 -11.28
CA ALA A 18 -1.11 1.72 -11.00
C ALA A 18 -2.16 1.97 -9.91
N LEU A 19 -1.81 2.74 -8.86
CA LEU A 19 -2.74 3.13 -7.79
C LEU A 19 -3.93 3.96 -8.29
N THR A 20 -3.74 4.77 -9.33
CA THR A 20 -4.82 5.58 -9.89
C THR A 20 -5.66 4.78 -10.89
N ASP A 21 -5.07 3.81 -11.59
CA ASP A 21 -5.76 2.95 -12.57
C ASP A 21 -6.67 1.90 -11.90
N ASP A 22 -6.20 1.27 -10.82
CA ASP A 22 -6.95 0.27 -10.04
C ASP A 22 -6.72 0.45 -8.52
N PRO A 23 -7.27 1.50 -7.89
CA PRO A 23 -7.02 1.81 -6.48
C PRO A 23 -7.38 0.67 -5.53
N GLU A 24 -8.50 -0.02 -5.78
CA GLU A 24 -8.99 -1.09 -4.92
C GLU A 24 -8.13 -2.36 -5.07
N GLY A 25 -7.82 -2.77 -6.31
CA GLY A 25 -6.99 -3.95 -6.55
C GLY A 25 -5.58 -3.77 -6.03
N ARG A 26 -5.02 -2.56 -6.15
CA ARG A 26 -3.67 -2.25 -5.66
C ARG A 26 -3.60 -2.18 -4.14
N ALA A 27 -4.61 -1.62 -3.48
CA ALA A 27 -4.71 -1.67 -2.02
C ALA A 27 -4.75 -3.12 -1.49
N ALA A 28 -5.54 -4.00 -2.13
CA ALA A 28 -5.60 -5.41 -1.76
C ALA A 28 -4.23 -6.12 -1.94
N VAL A 29 -3.46 -5.79 -2.98
CA VAL A 29 -2.09 -6.32 -3.16
C VAL A 29 -1.18 -5.86 -2.03
N LEU A 30 -1.21 -4.58 -1.68
CA LEU A 30 -0.40 -4.01 -0.58
C LEU A 30 -0.75 -4.67 0.76
N GLU A 31 -2.02 -4.90 1.06
CA GLU A 31 -2.47 -5.61 2.27
C GLU A 31 -1.97 -7.06 2.30
N VAL A 32 -2.10 -7.80 1.20
CA VAL A 32 -1.64 -9.18 1.10
C VAL A 32 -0.14 -9.27 1.31
N MET A 33 0.62 -8.35 0.74
CA MET A 33 2.07 -8.29 0.89
C MET A 33 2.48 -7.93 2.32
N ALA A 34 1.78 -7.01 2.98
CA ALA A 34 2.00 -6.66 4.38
C ALA A 34 1.76 -7.84 5.32
N LEU A 35 0.62 -8.52 5.17
CA LEU A 35 0.30 -9.74 5.93
C LEU A 35 1.30 -10.86 5.66
N ALA A 36 1.75 -11.02 4.41
CA ALA A 36 2.74 -12.02 4.06
C ALA A 36 4.12 -11.71 4.69
N ALA A 37 4.52 -10.43 4.73
CA ALA A 37 5.76 -10.00 5.36
C ALA A 37 5.72 -10.22 6.88
N HIS A 38 4.60 -9.88 7.53
CA HIS A 38 4.42 -10.13 8.96
C HIS A 38 4.43 -11.63 9.28
N ARG A 39 3.79 -12.46 8.44
CA ARG A 39 3.83 -13.92 8.58
C ARG A 39 5.24 -14.50 8.43
N ARG A 40 6.07 -13.88 7.59
CA ARG A 40 7.50 -14.21 7.45
C ARG A 40 8.38 -13.62 8.56
N LYS A 41 7.80 -12.84 9.49
CA LYS A 41 8.50 -12.10 10.55
C LYS A 41 9.52 -11.09 10.00
N GLU A 42 9.29 -10.58 8.79
CA GLU A 42 10.09 -9.51 8.19
C GLU A 42 9.72 -8.14 8.77
N VAL A 43 8.49 -8.01 9.24
CA VAL A 43 7.96 -6.82 9.91
C VAL A 43 7.27 -7.20 11.21
N ASP A 44 7.37 -6.36 12.22
CA ASP A 44 6.64 -6.53 13.48
C ASP A 44 5.18 -6.06 13.37
N ALA A 45 4.46 -6.05 14.49
CA ALA A 45 3.05 -5.67 14.52
C ALA A 45 2.83 -4.17 14.30
N ASP A 46 3.75 -3.33 14.77
CA ASP A 46 3.67 -1.88 14.60
C ASP A 46 3.91 -1.52 13.13
N GLN A 47 4.93 -2.13 12.52
CA GLN A 47 5.21 -2.00 11.10
C GLN A 47 4.10 -2.57 10.22
N LEU A 48 3.44 -3.66 10.64
CA LEU A 48 2.27 -4.18 9.93
C LEU A 48 1.13 -3.15 9.95
N ALA A 49 0.86 -2.53 11.10
CA ALA A 49 -0.17 -1.50 11.21
C ALA A 49 0.14 -0.32 10.26
N ASP A 50 1.38 0.18 10.28
CA ASP A 50 1.83 1.25 9.37
C ASP A 50 1.62 0.87 7.90
N MET A 51 1.96 -0.36 7.50
CA MET A 51 1.76 -0.85 6.13
C MET A 51 0.28 -0.90 5.73
N LEU A 52 -0.60 -1.35 6.63
CA LEU A 52 -2.04 -1.41 6.35
C LEU A 52 -2.66 0.00 6.27
N GLU A 53 -2.23 0.92 7.14
CA GLU A 53 -2.66 2.32 7.10
C GLU A 53 -2.24 2.99 5.78
N LEU A 54 -1.00 2.76 5.34
CA LEU A 54 -0.50 3.27 4.05
C LEU A 54 -1.22 2.63 2.85
N ALA A 55 -1.57 1.34 2.91
CA ALA A 55 -2.35 0.68 1.85
C ALA A 55 -3.74 1.31 1.70
N GLU A 56 -4.41 1.60 2.82
CA GLU A 56 -5.71 2.30 2.80
C GLU A 56 -5.57 3.74 2.33
N ALA A 57 -4.51 4.46 2.75
CA ALA A 57 -4.23 5.80 2.28
C ALA A 57 -4.00 5.84 0.75
N ALA A 58 -3.31 4.84 0.21
CA ALA A 58 -3.09 4.70 -1.22
C ALA A 58 -4.40 4.44 -1.99
N ARG A 59 -5.31 3.63 -1.41
CA ARG A 59 -6.66 3.42 -1.94
C ARG A 59 -7.45 4.72 -2.05
N LEU A 60 -7.48 5.50 -0.96
CA LEU A 60 -8.17 6.78 -0.90
C LEU A 60 -7.57 7.77 -1.91
N TYR A 61 -6.24 7.83 -1.98
CA TYR A 61 -5.54 8.67 -2.96
C TYR A 61 -5.96 8.32 -4.40
N GLY A 62 -5.94 7.04 -4.79
CA GLY A 62 -6.27 6.65 -6.15
C GLY A 62 -7.75 6.89 -6.50
N LEU A 63 -8.66 6.71 -5.53
CA LEU A 63 -10.07 7.07 -5.69
C LEU A 63 -10.25 8.58 -5.91
N GLU A 64 -9.59 9.42 -5.10
CA GLU A 64 -9.64 10.88 -5.25
C GLU A 64 -9.00 11.35 -6.57
N ALA A 65 -7.86 10.76 -6.96
CA ALA A 65 -7.16 11.06 -8.20
C ALA A 65 -7.99 10.68 -9.44
N GLY A 66 -8.70 9.55 -9.40
CA GLY A 66 -9.67 9.16 -10.43
C GLY A 66 -10.86 10.12 -10.50
N GLN A 67 -11.32 10.63 -9.36
CA GLN A 67 -12.41 11.62 -9.28
C GLN A 67 -12.03 12.96 -9.94
N LEU A 68 -10.79 13.42 -9.76
CA LEU A 68 -10.27 14.67 -10.33
C LEU A 68 -10.06 14.60 -11.86
N CYS A 69 -10.00 13.39 -12.43
CA CYS A 69 -9.86 13.17 -13.87
C CYS A 69 -11.22 13.01 -14.59
N SER A 70 -12.35 13.07 -13.86
CA SER A 70 -13.68 13.18 -14.48
C SER A 70 -13.95 14.60 -14.98
N PRO A 71 -14.37 14.80 -16.24
CA PRO A 71 -14.62 16.11 -16.84
C PRO A 71 -15.81 16.87 -16.24
#